data_AF-A0A1L5KQI4-F1
#
_entry.id   AF-A0A1L5KQI4-F1
#
_cell.length_a   1.000
_cell.length_b   1.000
_cell.length_c   1.000
_cell.angle_alpha   90.00
_cell.angle_beta   90.00
_cell.angle_gamma   90.00
#
_symmetry.space_group_name_H-M   'P 1'
#
loop_
_entity.id
_entity.type
_entity.pdbx_description
1 polymer ?
#
loop_
_entity_poly.entity_id
_entity_poly.type
_entity_poly.pdbx_seq_one_letter_code
_entity_poly.pdbx_strand_id
1 'polypeptide(L)' 'GNVVLHVDDDIYNEQVKVAEEKGTKKPAVIPVLEVTEIQNLASGPTAGKTIVKD' A
#
# COMPACT_ATOMS: atom_id res chain seq x y z
N GLY A 1 5.89 3.73 -6.83
CA GLY A 1 5.45 3.21 -8.13
C GLY A 1 4.05 3.66 -8.42
N ASN A 2 3.34 2.92 -9.26
CA ASN A 2 2.00 3.29 -9.72
C ASN A 2 0.94 3.02 -8.65
N VAL A 3 -0.11 3.82 -8.62
CA VAL A 3 -1.28 3.56 -7.78
C VAL A 3 -2.42 3.04 -8.64
N VAL A 4 -3.01 1.93 -8.22
CA VAL A 4 -4.22 1.36 -8.80
C VAL A 4 -5.37 1.54 -7.82
N LEU A 5 -6.53 1.95 -8.34
CA LEU A 5 -7.74 2.15 -7.56
C LEU A 5 -8.64 0.93 -7.72
N HIS A 6 -8.90 0.24 -6.62
CA HIS A 6 -9.70 -0.98 -6.54
C HIS A 6 -11.12 -0.67 -6.05
N VAL A 7 -12.10 -1.08 -6.84
CA VAL A 7 -13.54 -0.94 -6.57
C VAL A 7 -14.23 -2.22 -7.06
N ASP A 8 -15.16 -2.75 -6.28
CA ASP A 8 -15.96 -3.94 -6.61
C ASP A 8 -15.16 -5.22 -6.94
N ASP A 9 -13.91 -5.29 -6.48
CA ASP A 9 -13.05 -6.47 -6.60
C ASP A 9 -12.75 -7.10 -5.23
N ASP A 10 -11.97 -8.19 -5.26
CA ASP A 10 -11.66 -8.96 -4.06
C ASP A 10 -10.92 -8.12 -3.00
N ILE A 11 -10.01 -7.23 -3.44
CA ILE A 11 -9.25 -6.33 -2.54
C ILE A 11 -10.21 -5.35 -1.85
N TYR A 12 -11.14 -4.76 -2.61
CA TYR A 12 -12.17 -3.90 -2.05
C TYR A 12 -13.05 -4.65 -1.05
N ASN A 13 -13.52 -5.85 -1.41
CA ASN A 13 -14.39 -6.67 -0.55
C ASN A 13 -13.72 -7.07 0.77
N GLU A 14 -12.43 -7.39 0.75
CA GLU A 14 -11.65 -7.66 1.97
C GLU A 14 -11.55 -6.44 2.87
N GLN A 15 -11.25 -5.26 2.31
CA GLN A 15 -11.15 -4.03 3.09
C GLN A 15 -12.51 -3.57 3.65
N VAL A 16 -13.61 -3.84 2.94
CA VAL A 16 -14.96 -3.62 3.46
C VAL A 16 -15.23 -4.49 4.70
N LYS A 17 -14.84 -5.76 4.69
CA LYS A 17 -14.99 -6.64 5.87
C LYS A 17 -14.19 -6.12 7.06
N VAL A 18 -12.94 -5.67 6.85
CA VAL A 18 -12.12 -5.07 7.91
C VAL A 18 -12.78 -3.80 8.47
N ALA A 19 -13.40 -2.99 7.63
CA ALA A 19 -14.13 -1.80 8.07
C ALA A 19 -15.37 -2.17 8.91
N GLU A 20 -16.12 -3.20 8.50
CA GLU A 20 -17.27 -3.71 9.25
C GLU A 20 -16.86 -4.26 10.62
N GLU A 21 -15.78 -5.05 10.69
CA GLU A 21 -15.24 -5.60 11.94
C GLU A 21 -14.76 -4.51 12.90
N LYS A 22 -14.14 -3.45 12.38
CA LYS A 22 -13.65 -2.31 13.18
C LYS A 22 -14.72 -1.26 13.48
N GLY A 23 -15.93 -1.41 12.95
CA GLY A 23 -17.00 -0.43 13.07
C GLY A 23 -16.69 0.91 12.41
N THR A 24 -15.83 0.93 11.40
CA THR A 24 -15.47 2.14 10.65
C THR A 24 -16.30 2.26 9.37
N LYS A 25 -16.26 3.43 8.75
CA LYS A 25 -17.01 3.68 7.52
C LYS A 25 -16.48 2.83 6.37
N LYS A 26 -17.39 2.23 5.59
CA LYS A 26 -17.04 1.52 4.36
C LYS A 26 -16.27 2.43 3.39
N PRO A 27 -15.11 2.00 2.89
CA PRO A 27 -14.34 2.78 1.94
C PRO A 27 -15.08 2.92 0.61
N ALA A 28 -14.89 4.03 -0.10
CA ALA A 28 -15.45 4.22 -1.44
C ALA A 28 -14.57 3.59 -2.54
N VAL A 29 -13.27 3.45 -2.26
CA VAL A 29 -12.25 2.91 -3.16
C VAL A 29 -11.05 2.49 -2.31
N ILE A 30 -10.32 1.46 -2.73
CA ILE A 30 -9.05 1.06 -2.12
C ILE A 30 -7.90 1.43 -3.05
N PRO A 31 -7.06 2.42 -2.69
CA PRO A 31 -5.83 2.69 -3.43
C PRO A 31 -4.74 1.69 -3.04
N VAL A 32 -4.17 0.99 -4.01
CA VAL A 32 -3.02 0.12 -3.83
C VAL A 32 -1.83 0.70 -4.57
N LEU A 33 -0.76 0.99 -3.84
CA LEU A 33 0.50 1.49 -4.38
C LEU A 33 1.45 0.33 -4.70
N GLU A 34 1.86 0.24 -5.95
CA GLU A 34 2.98 -0.60 -6.37
C GLU A 34 4.30 0.00 -5.86
N VAL A 35 5.00 -0.76 -5.03
CA VAL A 35 6.37 -0.43 -4.64
C VAL A 35 7.30 -0.82 -5.78
N THR A 36 8.00 0.12 -6.40
CA THR A 36 8.93 -0.13 -7.50
C THR A 36 10.38 -0.17 -7.04
N GLU A 37 10.70 0.62 -6.01
CA GLU A 37 12.03 0.73 -5.42
C GLU A 37 11.88 1.05 -3.92
N ILE A 38 12.82 0.57 -3.11
CA ILE A 38 12.94 0.90 -1.69
C ILE A 38 14.33 1.49 -1.49
N GLN A 39 14.43 2.67 -0.85
CA GLN A 39 15.72 3.32 -0.59
C GLN A 39 16.02 3.37 0.90
N ASN A 40 17.30 3.29 1.22
CA ASN A 40 17.77 3.51 2.58
C ASN A 40 17.78 5.02 2.89
N LEU A 41 16.92 5.45 3.81
CA LEU A 41 16.87 6.84 4.29
C LEU A 41 17.71 7.09 5.54
N ALA A 42 18.35 6.06 6.11
CA ALA A 42 19.27 6.24 7.22
C ALA A 42 20.48 7.08 6.79
N SER A 43 20.87 8.04 7.63
CA SER A 43 22.04 8.88 7.39
C SER A 43 23.33 8.05 7.31
N GLY A 44 24.22 8.39 6.38
CA GLY A 44 25.54 7.76 6.24
C GLY A 44 25.91 7.42 4.80
N PRO A 45 26.99 6.66 4.57
CA PRO A 45 27.53 6.35 3.23
C PRO A 45 26.58 5.54 2.31
N THR A 46 25.51 4.99 2.87
CA THR A 46 24.51 4.18 2.16
C THR A 46 23.16 4.87 2.01
N ALA A 47 23.04 6.14 2.45
CA ALA A 47 21.84 6.95 2.26
C ALA A 47 21.51 7.10 0.76
N GLY A 48 20.23 6.97 0.41
CA GLY A 48 19.74 7.04 -0.96
C GLY A 48 20.06 5.82 -1.83
N LYS A 49 20.76 4.80 -1.29
CA LYS A 49 20.97 3.55 -2.03
C LYS A 49 19.73 2.68 -1.96
N THR A 50 19.42 2.03 -3.08
CA THR A 50 18.35 1.03 -3.16
C THR A 50 18.65 -0.14 -2.24
N ILE A 51 17.68 -0.50 -1.41
CA ILE A 51 17.68 -1.75 -0.65
C ILE A 51 17.09 -2.80 -1.59
N VAL A 52 17.86 -3.84 -1.88
CA VAL A 52 17.45 -4.90 -2.82
C VAL A 52 16.11 -5.49 -2.38
N LYS A 53 15.18 -5.59 -3.32
CA LYS A 53 13.99 -6.41 -3.20
C LYS A 53 14.41 -7.86 -3.45
N ASP A 54 14.27 -8.73 -2.46
CA ASP A 54 14.13 -10.18 -2.72
C ASP A 54 12.83 -10.43 -3.51
#